data_AF-A0A354REN4-F1
#
_entry.id   AF-A0A354REN4-F1
#
_cell.length_a   1.000
_cell.length_b   1.000
_cell.length_c   1.000
_cell.angle_alpha   90.00
_cell.angle_beta   90.00
_cell.angle_gamma   90.00
#
_symmetry.space_group_name_H-M   'P 1'
#
loop_
_entity.id
_entity.type
_entity.pdbx_description
1 polymer ?
#
loop_
_entity_poly.entity_id
_entity_poly.type
_entity_poly.pdbx_seq_one_letter_code
_entity_poly.pdbx_strand_id
1 'polypeptide(L)'
;MSDQRKSTTVLVVDDHPAIRSTMTDVLEAEGFIPEHAENGSDAIRKCIENDYDFVLLDMQMPDMNGVEVLRQLKAKNRYHSKFIVITAFSIQELEDQACELGIYAFLRKPIKVEKIIEIIRDNRGISILLHLEDTHLRTGISHLLEDSGFLVTTTKNHDDALNQLRQINYNFVIYDSDSPGIEQDAIQRT
;
A
#
# COMPACT_ATOMS: atom_id res chain seq x y z
N MET A 1 -14.73 21.49 17.56
CA MET A 1 -13.32 21.95 17.46
C MET A 1 -12.80 21.39 16.15
N SER A 2 -12.38 22.26 15.24
CA SER A 2 -11.98 21.92 13.87
C SER A 2 -10.80 20.97 13.91
N ASP A 3 -11.00 19.74 13.46
CA ASP A 3 -9.97 18.73 13.26
C ASP A 3 -9.04 19.25 12.15
N GLN A 4 -7.96 19.96 12.51
CA GLN A 4 -6.89 20.32 11.57
C GLN A 4 -6.14 19.03 11.25
N ARG A 5 -6.72 18.20 10.36
CA ARG A 5 -6.01 17.06 9.79
C ARG A 5 -4.81 17.61 9.04
N LYS A 6 -3.61 17.21 9.49
CA LYS A 6 -2.35 17.46 8.78
C LYS A 6 -2.51 16.98 7.33
N SER A 7 -2.23 17.83 6.35
CA SER A 7 -2.30 17.47 4.94
C SER A 7 -1.32 16.34 4.63
N THR A 8 -1.81 15.26 3.99
CA THR A 8 -1.00 14.09 3.65
C THR A 8 -0.13 14.38 2.42
N THR A 9 1.18 14.19 2.56
CA THR A 9 2.18 14.36 1.51
C THR A 9 2.44 13.04 0.78
N VAL A 10 2.46 13.07 -0.56
CA VAL A 10 2.58 11.86 -1.38
C VAL A 10 3.64 12.08 -2.47
N LEU A 11 4.63 11.21 -2.57
CA LEU A 11 5.57 11.22 -3.70
C LEU A 11 5.12 10.20 -4.76
N VAL A 12 4.88 10.67 -5.98
CA VAL A 12 4.55 9.82 -7.15
C VAL A 12 5.81 9.57 -7.97
N VAL A 13 6.22 8.31 -8.09
CA VAL A 13 7.43 7.91 -8.81
C VAL A 13 7.05 6.99 -9.97
N ASP A 14 7.18 7.50 -11.19
CA ASP A 14 6.90 6.75 -12.44
C ASP A 14 7.68 7.43 -13.59
N ASP A 15 8.29 6.67 -14.49
CA ASP A 15 9.05 7.25 -15.60
C ASP A 15 8.16 7.86 -16.69
N HIS A 16 6.89 7.48 -16.75
CA HIS A 16 5.93 7.97 -17.74
C HIS A 16 5.32 9.30 -17.29
N PRO A 17 5.57 10.42 -18.01
CA PRO A 17 5.09 11.75 -17.61
C PRO A 17 3.56 11.85 -17.55
N ALA A 18 2.86 11.13 -18.43
CA ALA A 18 1.39 11.09 -18.42
C ALA A 18 0.83 10.44 -17.15
N ILE A 19 1.41 9.32 -16.70
CA ILE A 19 0.98 8.64 -15.48
C ILE A 19 1.24 9.53 -14.26
N ARG A 20 2.44 10.12 -14.17
CA ARG A 20 2.77 11.06 -13.09
C ARG A 20 1.81 12.24 -13.04
N SER A 21 1.55 12.90 -14.18
CA SER A 21 0.65 14.05 -14.26
C SER A 21 -0.76 13.66 -13.80
N THR A 22 -1.33 12.61 -14.39
CA THR A 22 -2.70 12.17 -14.04
C THR A 22 -2.82 11.79 -12.56
N MET A 23 -1.85 11.06 -12.01
CA MET A 23 -1.89 10.70 -10.59
C MET A 23 -1.75 11.93 -9.68
N THR A 24 -0.87 12.88 -10.04
CA THR A 24 -0.71 14.15 -9.31
C THR A 24 -2.02 14.92 -9.30
N ASP A 25 -2.63 15.13 -10.47
CA ASP A 25 -3.90 15.88 -10.60
C ASP A 25 -5.02 15.25 -9.77
N VAL A 26 -5.12 13.92 -9.79
CA VAL A 26 -6.13 13.19 -8.99
C VAL A 26 -5.86 13.34 -7.49
N LEU A 27 -4.61 13.19 -7.05
CA LEU A 27 -4.26 13.33 -5.63
C LEU A 27 -4.49 14.76 -5.11
N GLU A 28 -4.18 15.78 -5.91
CA GLU A 28 -4.49 17.18 -5.58
C GLU A 28 -6.00 17.39 -5.44
N ALA A 29 -6.80 16.86 -6.37
CA ALA A 29 -8.26 16.97 -6.33
C ALA A 29 -8.88 16.31 -5.08
N GLU A 30 -8.25 15.25 -4.56
CA GLU A 30 -8.68 14.56 -3.34
C GLU A 30 -8.18 15.23 -2.04
N GLY A 31 -7.42 16.33 -2.15
CA GLY A 31 -6.95 17.16 -1.03
C GLY A 31 -5.57 16.78 -0.46
N PHE A 32 -4.79 15.98 -1.18
CA PHE A 32 -3.42 15.62 -0.80
C PHE A 32 -2.40 16.65 -1.32
N ILE A 33 -1.15 16.53 -0.86
CA ILE A 33 -0.01 17.33 -1.35
C ILE A 33 0.92 16.41 -2.12
N PRO A 34 0.69 16.19 -3.43
CA PRO A 34 1.56 15.35 -4.23
C PRO A 34 2.80 16.11 -4.69
N GLU A 35 3.92 15.40 -4.70
CA GLU A 35 5.09 15.70 -5.50
C GLU A 35 5.36 14.54 -6.45
N HIS A 36 6.21 14.77 -7.45
CA HIS A 36 6.57 13.73 -8.40
C HIS A 36 8.08 13.57 -8.54
N ALA A 37 8.53 12.35 -8.84
CA ALA A 37 9.89 12.03 -9.27
C ALA A 37 9.85 11.26 -10.58
N GLU A 38 10.75 11.58 -11.50
CA GLU A 38 10.72 11.03 -12.87
C GLU A 38 11.53 9.75 -13.04
N ASN A 39 12.30 9.33 -12.02
CA ASN A 39 13.11 8.13 -12.03
C ASN A 39 13.53 7.74 -10.59
N GLY A 40 14.18 6.58 -10.44
CA GLY A 40 14.58 6.08 -9.12
C GLY A 40 15.61 6.97 -8.42
N SER A 41 16.55 7.53 -9.16
CA SER A 41 17.58 8.43 -8.64
C SER A 41 16.99 9.71 -8.05
N ASP A 42 16.03 10.32 -8.74
CA ASP A 42 15.31 11.51 -8.27
C ASP A 42 14.42 11.18 -7.08
N ALA A 43 13.76 10.02 -7.08
CA ALA A 43 12.98 9.54 -5.94
C ALA A 43 13.84 9.38 -4.68
N ILE A 44 15.01 8.75 -4.79
CA ILE A 44 15.94 8.59 -3.68
C ILE A 44 16.37 9.96 -3.14
N ARG A 45 16.76 10.89 -4.02
CA ARG A 45 17.17 12.24 -3.64
C ARG A 45 16.05 12.95 -2.88
N LYS A 46 14.83 12.94 -3.40
CA LYS A 46 13.66 13.57 -2.77
C LYS A 46 13.32 12.96 -1.42
N CYS A 47 13.35 11.64 -1.26
CA CYS A 47 13.12 10.97 0.03
C CYS A 47 14.26 11.18 1.05
N ILE A 48 15.44 11.61 0.62
CA ILE A 48 16.53 12.00 1.53
C ILE A 48 16.34 13.44 2.00
N GLU A 49 15.91 14.32 1.08
CA GLU A 49 15.72 15.76 1.31
C GLU A 49 14.44 16.08 2.07
N ASN A 50 13.37 15.29 1.85
CA ASN A 50 12.03 15.52 2.37
C ASN A 50 11.45 14.24 3.00
N ASP A 51 10.51 14.43 3.92
CA ASP A 51 9.70 13.34 4.49
C ASP A 51 8.32 13.32 3.82
N TYR A 52 7.95 12.18 3.24
CA TYR A 52 6.62 11.94 2.67
C TYR A 52 5.84 10.95 3.53
N ASP A 53 4.53 11.15 3.68
CA ASP A 53 3.66 10.18 4.35
C ASP A 53 3.54 8.89 3.51
N PHE A 54 3.40 9.04 2.19
CA PHE A 54 3.33 7.93 1.23
C PHE A 54 4.26 8.13 0.04
N VAL A 55 4.76 7.02 -0.51
CA VAL A 55 5.49 6.99 -1.79
C VAL A 55 4.81 5.97 -2.69
N LEU A 56 4.25 6.41 -3.81
CA LEU A 56 3.76 5.55 -4.88
C LEU A 56 4.93 5.25 -5.81
N LEU A 57 5.40 4.01 -5.84
CA LEU A 57 6.63 3.62 -6.53
C LEU A 57 6.35 2.64 -7.66
N ASP A 58 6.63 3.04 -8.90
CA ASP A 58 6.67 2.11 -10.02
C ASP A 58 7.92 1.19 -9.94
N MET A 59 7.74 -0.08 -10.28
CA MET A 59 8.84 -1.05 -10.25
C MET A 59 9.75 -1.00 -11.47
N GLN A 60 9.25 -0.53 -12.61
CA GLN A 60 9.94 -0.58 -13.89
C GLN A 60 10.30 0.83 -14.35
N MET A 61 11.46 1.31 -13.92
CA MET A 61 12.03 2.55 -14.43
C MET A 61 13.34 2.29 -15.20
N PRO A 62 13.70 3.16 -16.16
CA PRO A 62 14.86 2.94 -17.03
C PRO A 62 16.21 2.97 -16.30
N ASP A 63 16.33 3.70 -15.20
CA ASP A 63 17.59 3.88 -14.46
C ASP A 63 17.82 2.76 -13.44
N MET A 64 16.79 2.46 -12.64
CA MET A 64 16.81 1.37 -11.65
C MET A 64 15.39 0.87 -11.37
N ASN A 65 15.26 -0.35 -10.86
CA ASN A 65 13.97 -0.88 -10.46
C ASN A 65 13.54 -0.36 -9.06
N GLY A 66 12.25 -0.48 -8.76
CA GLY A 66 11.70 -0.03 -7.48
C GLY A 66 12.30 -0.74 -6.26
N VAL A 67 12.64 -2.02 -6.36
CA VAL A 67 13.30 -2.76 -5.25
C VAL A 67 14.64 -2.14 -4.88
N GLU A 68 15.42 -1.71 -5.87
CA GLU A 68 16.71 -1.05 -5.65
C GLU A 68 16.53 0.31 -4.95
N VAL A 69 15.51 1.09 -5.32
CA VAL A 69 15.14 2.32 -4.62
C VAL A 69 14.84 2.04 -3.14
N LEU A 70 14.00 1.05 -2.85
CA LEU A 70 13.64 0.64 -1.49
C LEU A 70 14.88 0.22 -0.69
N ARG A 71 15.75 -0.61 -1.29
CA ARG A 71 16.98 -1.10 -0.66
C ARG A 71 17.93 0.04 -0.30
N GLN A 72 18.11 1.01 -1.21
CA GLN A 72 19.00 2.15 -0.96
C GLN A 72 18.43 3.11 0.10
N LEU A 73 17.12 3.36 0.10
CA LEU A 73 16.48 4.19 1.13
C LEU A 73 16.53 3.53 2.51
N LYS A 74 16.34 2.20 2.58
CA LYS A 74 16.50 1.42 3.82
C LYS A 74 17.94 1.47 4.32
N ALA A 75 18.93 1.29 3.46
CA ALA A 75 20.35 1.38 3.83
C ALA A 75 20.77 2.77 4.35
N LYS A 76 20.10 3.83 3.89
CA LYS A 76 20.34 5.22 4.33
C LYS A 76 19.50 5.62 5.54
N ASN A 77 18.72 4.70 6.13
CA ASN A 77 17.78 4.98 7.21
C ASN A 77 16.79 6.11 6.86
N ARG A 78 16.35 6.16 5.61
CA ARG A 78 15.37 7.12 5.04
C ARG A 78 14.12 6.39 4.54
N TYR A 79 13.74 5.33 5.24
CA TYR A 79 12.62 4.46 4.92
C TYR A 79 11.47 4.67 5.92
N HIS A 80 11.09 5.92 6.14
CA HIS A 80 10.03 6.29 7.08
C HIS A 80 8.65 6.42 6.42
N SER A 81 8.64 6.62 5.09
CA SER A 81 7.42 6.70 4.30
C SER A 81 6.74 5.34 4.14
N LYS A 82 5.42 5.35 3.98
CA LYS A 82 4.66 4.16 3.58
C LYS A 82 4.80 3.95 2.07
N PHE A 83 5.61 2.97 1.67
CA PHE A 83 5.82 2.66 0.25
C PHE A 83 4.69 1.79 -0.30
N ILE A 84 4.00 2.30 -1.32
CA ILE A 84 3.00 1.57 -2.10
C ILE A 84 3.62 1.30 -3.46
N VAL A 85 3.95 0.04 -3.71
CA VAL A 85 4.50 -0.41 -4.97
C VAL A 85 3.37 -0.60 -5.98
N ILE A 86 3.55 -0.09 -7.20
CA ILE A 86 2.61 -0.26 -8.29
C ILE A 86 3.37 -0.84 -9.49
N THR A 87 2.91 -1.92 -10.11
CA THR A 87 3.64 -2.51 -11.26
C THR A 87 2.71 -3.15 -12.29
N ALA A 88 3.07 -3.05 -13.57
CA ALA A 88 2.44 -3.81 -14.67
C ALA A 88 3.01 -5.23 -14.80
N PHE A 89 4.15 -5.49 -14.17
CA PHE A 89 4.90 -6.74 -14.29
C PHE A 89 5.26 -7.25 -12.90
N SER A 90 4.70 -8.39 -12.49
CA SER A 90 5.08 -9.06 -11.25
C SER A 90 5.85 -10.34 -11.58
N ILE A 91 7.17 -10.31 -11.38
CA ILE A 91 7.90 -11.54 -11.08
C ILE A 91 7.70 -11.76 -9.58
N GLN A 92 7.27 -12.95 -9.18
CA GLN A 92 7.04 -13.30 -7.77
C GLN A 92 8.23 -12.90 -6.88
N GLU A 93 9.44 -13.10 -7.37
CA GLU A 93 10.69 -12.74 -6.69
C GLU A 93 10.83 -11.24 -6.37
N LEU A 94 10.35 -10.34 -7.24
CA LEU A 94 10.39 -8.89 -6.99
C LEU A 94 9.35 -8.48 -5.93
N GLU A 95 8.20 -9.15 -5.92
CA GLU A 95 7.16 -8.94 -4.92
C GLU A 95 7.66 -9.41 -3.54
N ASP A 96 8.26 -10.59 -3.48
CA ASP A 96 8.83 -11.14 -2.24
C ASP A 96 9.93 -10.22 -1.70
N GLN A 97 10.86 -9.76 -2.55
CA GLN A 97 11.91 -8.82 -2.15
C GLN A 97 11.34 -7.48 -1.66
N ALA A 98 10.31 -6.94 -2.30
CA ALA A 98 9.70 -5.70 -1.88
C ALA A 98 8.99 -5.87 -0.52
N CYS A 99 8.29 -6.98 -0.31
CA CYS A 99 7.67 -7.34 0.96
C CYS A 99 8.68 -7.48 2.10
N GLU A 100 9.81 -8.16 1.88
CA GLU A 100 10.91 -8.28 2.86
C GLU A 100 11.51 -6.91 3.25
N LEU A 101 11.42 -5.92 2.35
CA LEU A 101 11.87 -4.57 2.64
C LEU A 101 10.89 -3.79 3.54
N GLY A 102 9.68 -4.29 3.76
CA GLY A 102 8.68 -3.71 4.65
C GLY A 102 7.82 -2.64 3.97
N ILE A 103 7.47 -2.84 2.70
CA ILE A 103 6.51 -1.97 2.00
C ILE A 103 5.13 -1.98 2.69
N TYR A 104 4.36 -0.93 2.46
CA TYR A 104 2.99 -0.80 2.96
C TYR A 104 2.02 -1.62 2.12
N ALA A 105 2.14 -1.56 0.79
CA ALA A 105 1.31 -2.32 -0.12
C ALA A 105 2.03 -2.59 -1.46
N PHE A 106 1.62 -3.67 -2.12
CA PHE A 106 2.02 -4.06 -3.46
C PHE A 106 0.78 -4.22 -4.33
N LEU A 107 0.66 -3.40 -5.38
CA LEU A 107 -0.51 -3.32 -6.24
C LEU A 107 -0.12 -3.67 -7.69
N ARG A 108 -0.84 -4.63 -8.31
CA ARG A 108 -0.65 -5.03 -9.72
C ARG A 108 -1.60 -4.31 -10.69
N LYS A 109 -1.08 -3.62 -11.70
CA LYS A 109 -1.86 -2.95 -12.77
C LYS A 109 -2.64 -4.03 -13.57
N PRO A 110 -3.89 -3.77 -13.99
CA PRO A 110 -4.63 -2.52 -13.87
C PRO A 110 -5.23 -2.31 -12.46
N ILE A 111 -5.04 -1.12 -11.90
CA ILE A 111 -5.61 -0.69 -10.62
C ILE A 111 -6.46 0.56 -10.84
N LYS A 112 -7.59 0.58 -10.14
CA LYS A 112 -8.46 1.74 -10.01
C LYS A 112 -7.82 2.76 -9.06
N VAL A 113 -7.74 4.02 -9.48
CA VAL A 113 -7.11 5.09 -8.68
C VAL A 113 -7.84 5.29 -7.35
N GLU A 114 -9.15 5.03 -7.32
CA GLU A 114 -9.97 5.04 -6.11
C GLU A 114 -9.40 4.15 -5.00
N LYS A 115 -8.87 2.97 -5.36
CA LYS A 115 -8.24 2.06 -4.39
C LYS A 115 -6.96 2.67 -3.80
N ILE A 116 -6.19 3.42 -4.58
CA ILE A 116 -5.00 4.12 -4.09
C ILE A 116 -5.41 5.24 -3.13
N ILE A 117 -6.44 6.00 -3.48
CA ILE A 117 -6.98 7.07 -2.62
C ILE A 117 -7.49 6.51 -1.30
N GLU A 118 -8.21 5.39 -1.31
CA GLU A 118 -8.67 4.70 -0.09
C GLU A 118 -7.49 4.32 0.82
N ILE A 119 -6.43 3.73 0.24
CA ILE A 119 -5.22 3.34 0.96
C ILE A 119 -4.50 4.55 1.58
N ILE A 120 -4.43 5.69 0.88
CA ILE A 120 -3.77 6.92 1.37
C ILE A 120 -4.64 7.66 2.41
N ARG A 121 -5.96 7.72 2.20
CA ARG A 121 -6.90 8.40 3.11
C ARG A 121 -6.94 7.75 4.48
N ASP A 122 -6.76 6.44 4.56
CA ASP A 122 -6.72 5.75 5.83
C ASP A 122 -5.36 5.88 6.52
N ASN A 123 -5.07 7.10 6.96
CA ASN A 123 -3.83 7.44 7.66
C ASN A 123 -3.76 6.86 9.10
N ARG A 124 -4.80 6.16 9.58
CA ARG A 124 -4.72 5.45 10.86
C ARG A 124 -3.76 4.27 10.78
N GLY A 125 -3.53 3.76 9.57
CA GLY A 125 -2.56 2.71 9.29
C GLY A 125 -2.89 1.39 9.98
N ILE A 126 -4.19 1.14 10.25
CA ILE A 126 -4.70 -0.13 10.77
C ILE A 126 -5.63 -0.74 9.72
N SER A 127 -5.04 -1.48 8.79
CA SER A 127 -5.75 -2.32 7.82
C SER A 127 -6.07 -3.67 8.43
N ILE A 128 -7.30 -4.14 8.22
CA ILE A 128 -7.80 -5.42 8.73
C ILE A 128 -8.26 -6.27 7.55
N LEU A 129 -7.73 -7.50 7.45
CA LEU A 129 -8.29 -8.52 6.58
C LEU A 129 -9.33 -9.31 7.37
N LEU A 130 -10.58 -9.27 6.94
CA LEU A 130 -11.69 -10.01 7.55
C LEU A 130 -12.08 -11.18 6.64
N HIS A 131 -11.60 -12.37 6.99
CA HIS A 131 -11.93 -13.63 6.33
C HIS A 131 -12.96 -14.41 7.14
N LEU A 132 -14.23 -14.33 6.75
CA LEU A 132 -15.34 -15.05 7.40
C LEU A 132 -16.22 -15.70 6.34
N GLU A 133 -16.70 -16.93 6.56
CA GLU A 133 -17.61 -17.59 5.61
C GLU A 133 -19.02 -16.98 5.68
N ASP A 134 -19.53 -16.78 6.90
CA ASP A 134 -20.85 -16.22 7.15
C ASP A 134 -20.94 -14.78 6.61
N THR A 135 -21.84 -14.57 5.65
CA THR A 135 -21.99 -13.28 4.97
C THR A 135 -22.65 -12.23 5.85
N HIS A 136 -23.57 -12.62 6.74
CA HIS A 136 -24.21 -11.65 7.64
C HIS A 136 -23.22 -11.16 8.69
N LEU A 137 -22.44 -12.08 9.27
CA LEU A 137 -21.42 -11.73 10.25
C LEU A 137 -20.30 -10.90 9.62
N ARG A 138 -19.81 -11.30 8.44
CA ARG A 138 -18.79 -10.56 7.69
C ARG A 138 -19.22 -9.13 7.39
N THR A 139 -20.42 -8.94 6.85
CA THR A 139 -20.95 -7.59 6.56
C THR A 139 -21.14 -6.77 7.84
N GLY A 140 -21.69 -7.38 8.90
CA GLY A 140 -21.89 -6.69 10.18
C GLY A 140 -20.58 -6.21 10.82
N ILE A 141 -19.57 -7.08 10.87
CA ILE A 141 -18.25 -6.74 11.41
C ILE A 141 -17.54 -5.73 10.49
N SER A 142 -17.63 -5.89 9.16
CA SER A 142 -17.05 -4.94 8.21
C SER A 142 -17.55 -3.53 8.47
N HIS A 143 -18.88 -3.34 8.51
CA HIS A 143 -19.46 -2.03 8.77
C HIS A 143 -19.05 -1.47 10.14
N LEU A 144 -19.03 -2.29 11.20
CA LEU A 144 -18.63 -1.82 12.54
C LEU A 144 -17.16 -1.35 12.57
N LEU A 145 -16.27 -2.08 11.91
CA LEU A 145 -14.86 -1.73 11.82
C LEU A 145 -14.64 -0.52 10.90
N GLU A 146 -15.33 -0.44 9.77
CA GLU A 146 -15.31 0.70 8.85
C GLU A 146 -15.88 1.97 9.49
N ASP A 147 -16.97 1.88 10.24
CA ASP A 147 -17.55 3.00 11.03
C ASP A 147 -16.60 3.45 12.14
N SER A 148 -15.88 2.49 12.72
CA SER A 148 -14.78 2.75 13.65
C SER A 148 -13.54 3.30 12.92
N GLY A 149 -13.56 3.31 11.58
CA GLY A 149 -12.58 3.90 10.67
C GLY A 149 -11.32 3.08 10.45
N PHE A 150 -11.43 1.76 10.47
CA PHE A 150 -10.42 0.83 9.97
C PHE A 150 -10.64 0.55 8.48
N LEU A 151 -9.58 0.40 7.70
CA LEU A 151 -9.68 -0.16 6.35
C LEU A 151 -9.91 -1.67 6.45
N VAL A 152 -11.15 -2.10 6.17
CA VAL A 152 -11.49 -3.51 6.16
C VAL A 152 -11.48 -4.03 4.74
N THR A 153 -10.64 -5.02 4.46
CA THR A 153 -10.81 -5.85 3.27
C THR A 153 -11.54 -7.10 3.68
N THR A 154 -12.69 -7.39 3.06
CA THR A 154 -13.44 -8.60 3.36
C THR A 154 -13.27 -9.64 2.28
N THR A 155 -13.20 -10.90 2.68
CA THR A 155 -13.30 -12.01 1.75
C THR A 155 -13.92 -13.21 2.42
N LYS A 156 -14.57 -14.06 1.61
CA LYS A 156 -15.11 -15.36 2.04
C LYS A 156 -14.28 -16.53 1.54
N ASN A 157 -13.33 -16.26 0.64
CA ASN A 157 -12.55 -17.29 -0.03
C ASN A 157 -11.15 -17.33 0.59
N HIS A 158 -10.72 -18.53 0.96
CA HIS A 158 -9.42 -18.77 1.55
C HIS A 158 -8.27 -18.34 0.63
N ASP A 159 -8.33 -18.70 -0.66
CA ASP A 159 -7.29 -18.37 -1.63
C ASP A 159 -7.20 -16.86 -1.87
N ASP A 160 -8.34 -16.17 -1.84
CA ASP A 160 -8.39 -14.71 -1.96
C ASP A 160 -7.78 -14.05 -0.71
N ALA A 161 -8.06 -14.56 0.50
CA ALA A 161 -7.41 -14.08 1.71
C ALA A 161 -5.88 -14.20 1.61
N LEU A 162 -5.37 -15.36 1.17
CA LEU A 162 -3.93 -15.55 0.95
C LEU A 162 -3.38 -14.61 -0.13
N ASN A 163 -4.13 -14.36 -1.22
CA ASN A 163 -3.74 -13.39 -2.26
C ASN A 163 -3.66 -11.96 -1.72
N GLN A 164 -4.60 -11.55 -0.85
CA GLN A 164 -4.58 -10.23 -0.21
C GLN A 164 -3.40 -10.13 0.75
N LEU A 165 -3.15 -11.15 1.59
CA LEU A 165 -2.02 -11.18 2.52
C LEU A 165 -0.67 -11.10 1.80
N ARG A 166 -0.57 -11.63 0.58
CA ARG A 166 0.63 -11.46 -0.25
C ARG A 166 0.83 -10.03 -0.75
N GLN A 167 -0.25 -9.32 -1.06
CA GLN A 167 -0.22 -8.01 -1.69
C GLN A 167 -0.25 -6.84 -0.72
N ILE A 168 -0.93 -6.96 0.41
CA ILE A 168 -1.18 -5.86 1.34
C ILE A 168 -0.70 -6.28 2.71
N ASN A 169 0.07 -5.40 3.36
CA ASN A 169 0.47 -5.62 4.74
C ASN A 169 -0.70 -5.20 5.65
N TYR A 170 -1.36 -6.20 6.25
CA TYR A 170 -2.46 -6.00 7.18
C TYR A 170 -1.96 -5.94 8.61
N ASN A 171 -2.48 -4.99 9.40
CA ASN A 171 -2.17 -4.91 10.83
C ASN A 171 -2.85 -6.01 11.63
N PHE A 172 -4.05 -6.41 11.21
CA PHE A 172 -4.78 -7.51 11.82
C PHE A 172 -5.42 -8.39 10.77
N VAL A 173 -5.48 -9.68 11.07
CA VAL A 173 -6.25 -10.66 10.30
C VAL A 173 -7.29 -11.25 11.24
N ILE A 174 -8.57 -11.10 10.90
CA ILE A 174 -9.67 -11.73 11.59
C ILE A 174 -10.12 -12.88 10.69
N TYR A 175 -9.98 -14.10 11.19
CA TYR A 175 -10.34 -15.31 10.45
C TYR A 175 -11.20 -16.24 11.32
N ASP A 176 -11.99 -17.09 10.68
CA ASP A 176 -12.73 -18.14 11.36
C ASP A 176 -11.77 -19.27 11.79
N SER A 177 -11.90 -19.77 13.02
CA SER A 177 -11.00 -20.78 13.60
C SER A 177 -11.02 -22.11 12.84
N ASP A 178 -12.08 -22.37 12.08
CA ASP A 178 -12.24 -23.59 11.29
C ASP A 178 -11.52 -23.52 9.93
N SER A 179 -10.71 -22.48 9.67
CA SER A 179 -10.01 -22.26 8.39
C SER A 179 -8.51 -22.58 8.47
N PRO A 180 -8.07 -23.83 8.19
CA PRO A 180 -6.79 -24.40 8.64
C PRO A 180 -5.51 -23.86 7.98
N GLY A 181 -5.59 -22.88 7.07
CA GLY A 181 -4.42 -22.41 6.29
C GLY A 181 -3.92 -21.00 6.61
N ILE A 182 -4.76 -20.13 7.19
CA ILE A 182 -4.39 -18.70 7.39
C ILE A 182 -3.38 -18.54 8.53
N GLU A 183 -3.42 -19.44 9.53
CA GLU A 183 -2.56 -19.39 10.71
C GLU A 183 -1.07 -19.47 10.37
N GLN A 184 -0.67 -20.32 9.43
CA GLN A 184 0.74 -20.55 9.14
C GLN A 184 1.41 -19.35 8.44
N ASP A 185 0.71 -18.69 7.52
CA ASP A 185 1.22 -17.54 6.77
C ASP A 185 1.13 -16.23 7.58
N ALA A 186 0.10 -16.07 8.42
CA ALA A 186 -0.06 -14.88 9.27
C ALA A 186 1.02 -14.80 10.37
N ILE A 187 1.40 -15.94 10.96
CA ILE A 187 2.39 -16.02 12.05
C ILE A 187 3.82 -15.72 11.57
N GLN A 188 4.17 -16.03 10.30
CA GLN A 188 5.54 -15.82 9.80
C GLN A 188 5.93 -14.35 9.59
N ARG A 189 4.98 -13.40 9.68
CA ARG A 189 5.21 -11.98 9.35
C ARG A 189 5.10 -11.01 10.53
N THR A 190 4.88 -11.49 11.76
CA THR A 190 4.87 -10.67 12.99
C THR A 190 6.23 -10.71 13.68
#